data_AF-A0A9P0LKE6-F1
#
_entry.id   AF-A0A9P0LKE6-F1
#
_cell.length_a   1.000
_cell.length_b   1.000
_cell.length_c   1.000
_cell.angle_alpha   90.00
_cell.angle_beta   90.00
_cell.angle_gamma   90.00
#
_symmetry.space_group_name_H-M   'P 1'
#
loop_
_entity.id
_entity.type
_entity.pdbx_description
1 polymer ?
#
loop_
_entity_poly.entity_id
_entity_poly.type
_entity_poly.pdbx_seq_one_letter_code
_entity_poly.pdbx_strand_id
1 'polypeptide(L)'
;MSQLFLYVLLQIRLCTSIPSVTGCECVVFSTTFGKEKGTFKSPDFPKPYPPNIDCLLYTFVGSTDEIVQLTFQEFDVKKSQSEKFYCASNMKY
;
A
#
# COMPACT_ATOMS: atom_id res chain seq x y z
N MET A 1 2.84 30.07 23.05
CA MET A 1 1.97 28.87 23.11
C MET A 1 1.07 28.74 21.88
N SER A 2 0.50 29.81 21.32
CA SER A 2 -0.35 29.73 20.12
C SER A 2 0.40 29.45 18.80
N GLN A 3 1.61 29.98 18.66
CA GLN A 3 2.37 29.92 17.40
C GLN A 3 2.92 28.52 17.08
N LEU A 4 3.32 27.78 18.12
CA LEU A 4 3.74 26.38 17.98
C LEU A 4 2.55 25.50 17.56
N PHE A 5 1.37 25.75 18.13
CA PHE A 5 0.14 25.03 17.80
C PHE A 5 -0.30 25.27 16.35
N LEU A 6 -0.22 26.52 15.89
CA LEU A 6 -0.47 26.89 14.50
C LEU A 6 0.54 26.26 13.54
N TYR A 7 1.81 26.18 13.92
CA TYR A 7 2.85 25.51 13.12
C TYR A 7 2.61 24.01 13.03
N VAL A 8 2.26 23.35 14.13
CA VAL A 8 1.90 21.92 14.16
C VAL A 8 0.68 21.65 13.27
N LEU A 9 -0.38 22.48 13.37
CA LEU A 9 -1.55 22.37 12.50
C LEU A 9 -1.22 22.60 11.01
N LEU A 10 -0.31 23.54 10.71
CA LEU A 10 0.16 23.81 9.34
C LEU A 10 0.96 22.62 8.77
N GLN A 11 1.83 22.00 9.58
CA GLN A 11 2.59 20.79 9.20
C GLN A 11 1.67 19.57 9.01
N ILE A 12 0.61 19.44 9.81
CA ILE A 12 -0.42 18.39 9.64
C ILE A 12 -1.13 18.55 8.30
N ARG A 13 -1.47 19.78 7.88
CA ARG A 13 -2.08 20.05 6.56
C ARG A 13 -1.16 19.65 5.39
N LEU A 14 0.15 19.84 5.52
CA LEU A 14 1.15 19.43 4.54
C LEU A 14 1.29 17.90 4.42
N CYS A 15 1.01 17.15 5.49
CA CYS A 15 1.06 15.69 5.51
C CYS A 15 -0.24 15.01 5.01
N THR A 16 -1.32 15.78 4.78
CA THR A 16 -2.61 15.22 4.31
C THR A 16 -2.70 15.01 2.80
N SER A 17 -1.72 15.43 2.01
CA SER A 17 -1.62 14.99 0.62
C SER A 17 -0.97 13.62 0.58
N ILE A 18 -1.75 12.57 0.84
CA ILE A 18 -1.49 11.30 0.14
C ILE A 18 -1.38 11.72 -1.33
N PRO A 19 -0.29 11.42 -2.05
CA PRO A 19 -0.29 11.63 -3.48
C PRO A 19 -1.41 10.74 -4.00
N SER A 20 -2.57 11.34 -4.28
CA SER A 20 -3.59 10.74 -5.12
C SER A 20 -2.83 10.52 -6.42
N VAL A 21 -2.40 9.29 -6.63
CA VAL A 21 -1.78 8.90 -7.89
C VAL A 21 -2.92 8.98 -8.90
N THR A 22 -3.03 10.15 -9.52
CA THR A 22 -4.13 10.50 -10.43
C THR A 22 -4.14 9.47 -11.55
N GLY A 23 -5.11 8.56 -11.55
CA GLY A 23 -5.24 7.48 -12.54
C GLY A 23 -4.94 6.06 -12.06
N CYS A 24 -4.62 5.82 -10.79
CA CYS A 24 -4.45 4.46 -10.26
C CYS A 24 -5.74 3.90 -9.66
N GLU A 25 -6.04 2.63 -9.94
CA GLU A 25 -7.05 1.88 -9.19
C GLU A 25 -6.49 1.53 -7.80
N CYS A 26 -7.27 1.78 -6.75
CA CYS A 26 -6.85 1.53 -5.37
C CYS A 26 -7.79 0.56 -4.68
N VAL A 27 -7.23 -0.52 -4.14
CA VAL A 27 -7.94 -1.54 -3.36
C VAL A 27 -7.52 -1.40 -1.90
N VAL A 28 -8.48 -1.04 -1.04
CA VAL A 28 -8.23 -0.77 0.39
C VAL A 28 -8.70 -1.93 1.25
N PHE A 29 -7.81 -2.38 2.14
CA PHE A 29 -8.05 -3.37 3.19
C PHE A 29 -7.91 -2.68 4.55
N SER A 30 -8.97 -2.01 5.00
CA SER A 30 -8.95 -1.22 6.25
C SER A 30 -9.52 -1.94 7.47
N THR A 31 -10.35 -2.93 7.23
CA THR A 31 -10.89 -3.84 8.22
C THR A 31 -11.23 -5.07 7.42
N THR A 32 -10.78 -6.25 7.82
CA THR A 32 -11.06 -7.50 7.12
C THR A 32 -12.51 -7.95 7.35
N PHE A 33 -13.47 -7.05 7.10
CA PHE A 33 -14.89 -7.18 7.47
C PHE A 33 -15.06 -7.59 8.93
N GLY A 34 -14.31 -6.95 9.84
CA GLY A 34 -14.29 -7.28 11.27
C GLY A 34 -13.44 -8.49 11.66
N LYS A 35 -12.64 -9.04 10.75
CA LYS A 35 -11.67 -10.12 11.05
C LYS A 35 -10.27 -9.55 11.26
N GLU A 36 -9.44 -10.24 12.04
CA GLU A 36 -8.02 -9.89 12.27
C GLU A 36 -7.12 -10.21 11.06
N LYS A 37 -7.57 -11.08 10.15
CA LYS A 37 -6.78 -11.59 9.02
C LYS A 37 -7.61 -11.65 7.74
N GLY A 38 -6.92 -11.49 6.62
CA GLY A 38 -7.49 -11.58 5.28
C GLY A 38 -6.53 -12.18 4.27
N THR A 39 -7.03 -12.35 3.06
CA THR A 39 -6.24 -12.78 1.91
C THR A 39 -6.49 -11.81 0.78
N PHE A 40 -5.40 -11.34 0.17
CA PHE A 40 -5.44 -10.61 -1.08
C PHE A 40 -4.80 -11.47 -2.17
N LYS A 41 -5.20 -11.21 -3.40
CA LYS A 41 -4.74 -11.94 -4.59
C LYS A 41 -4.56 -10.94 -5.72
N SER A 42 -3.67 -11.27 -6.66
CA SER A 42 -3.64 -10.56 -7.93
C SER A 42 -4.97 -10.72 -8.67
N PRO A 43 -5.32 -9.80 -9.59
CA PRO A 43 -6.44 -10.02 -10.49
C PRO A 43 -6.27 -11.37 -11.20
N ASP A 44 -7.38 -12.07 -11.39
CA ASP A 44 -7.48 -13.38 -12.06
C ASP A 44 -6.78 -14.58 -11.40
N PHE A 45 -6.16 -14.43 -10.22
CA PHE A 45 -5.59 -15.56 -9.49
C PHE A 45 -6.60 -16.72 -9.35
N PRO A 46 -6.25 -17.98 -9.69
CA PRO A 46 -4.89 -18.53 -9.82
C PRO A 46 -4.26 -18.41 -11.22
N LYS A 47 -4.90 -17.72 -12.17
CA LYS A 47 -4.29 -17.43 -13.47
C LYS A 47 -3.26 -16.30 -13.33
N PRO A 48 -2.32 -16.18 -14.29
CA PRO A 48 -1.43 -15.03 -14.35
C PRO A 48 -2.21 -13.72 -14.39
N TYR A 49 -1.69 -12.68 -13.72
CA TYR A 49 -2.32 -11.36 -13.73
C TYR A 49 -2.40 -10.80 -15.17
N PRO A 50 -3.48 -10.05 -15.51
CA PRO A 50 -3.64 -9.44 -16.83
C PRO A 50 -2.41 -8.65 -17.28
N PRO A 51 -2.04 -8.72 -18.56
CA PRO A 51 -1.15 -7.74 -19.15
C PRO A 51 -1.84 -6.36 -19.15
N ASN A 52 -1.05 -5.29 -19.10
CA ASN A 52 -1.53 -3.89 -19.17
C ASN A 52 -2.25 -3.38 -17.92
N ILE A 53 -1.84 -3.82 -16.74
CA ILE A 53 -2.17 -3.12 -15.49
C ILE A 53 -1.28 -1.87 -15.44
N ASP A 54 -1.82 -0.71 -15.81
CA ASP A 54 -1.09 0.56 -15.80
C ASP A 54 -0.79 1.02 -14.37
N CYS A 55 -1.78 0.90 -13.47
CA CYS A 55 -1.58 1.17 -12.06
C CYS A 55 -2.69 0.60 -11.16
N LEU A 56 -2.34 -0.39 -10.33
CA LEU A 56 -3.19 -0.98 -9.29
C LEU A 56 -2.45 -0.95 -7.95
N LEU A 57 -3.02 -0.28 -6.95
CA LEU A 57 -2.44 -0.09 -5.63
C LEU A 57 -3.23 -0.86 -4.58
N TYR A 58 -2.53 -1.67 -3.79
CA TYR A 58 -3.08 -2.34 -2.61
C TYR A 58 -2.71 -1.54 -1.37
N THR A 59 -3.71 -1.06 -0.62
CA THR A 59 -3.51 -0.31 0.62
C THR A 59 -4.05 -1.12 1.79
N PHE A 60 -3.19 -1.44 2.76
CA PHE A 60 -3.57 -2.14 3.99
C PHE A 60 -3.53 -1.16 5.16
N VAL A 61 -4.65 -0.99 5.84
CA VAL A 61 -4.79 -0.06 6.96
C VAL A 61 -5.16 -0.86 8.21
N GLY A 62 -4.30 -0.82 9.23
CA GLY A 62 -4.61 -1.32 10.56
C GLY A 62 -5.25 -0.25 11.44
N SER A 63 -5.84 -0.66 12.55
CA SER A 63 -6.29 0.25 13.60
C SER A 63 -5.10 0.93 14.30
N THR A 64 -5.36 1.94 15.13
CA THR A 64 -4.33 2.78 15.78
C THR A 64 -3.29 1.99 16.58
N ASP A 65 -3.67 0.84 17.14
CA ASP A 65 -2.81 -0.03 17.96
C ASP A 65 -2.47 -1.36 17.27
N GLU A 66 -2.63 -1.45 15.95
CA GLU A 66 -2.37 -2.67 15.18
C GLU A 66 -1.19 -2.51 14.23
N ILE A 67 -0.48 -3.62 13.98
CA ILE A 67 0.57 -3.71 12.95
C ILE A 67 0.06 -4.58 11.81
N VAL A 68 0.15 -4.07 10.58
CA VAL A 68 -0.15 -4.86 9.38
C VAL A 68 1.02 -5.79 9.08
N GLN A 69 0.77 -7.10 9.14
CA GLN A 69 1.72 -8.12 8.71
C GLN A 69 1.27 -8.75 7.39
N LEU A 70 2.15 -8.72 6.39
CA LEU A 70 1.93 -9.36 5.09
C LEU A 70 2.77 -10.63 4.97
N THR A 71 2.12 -11.70 4.49
CA THR A 71 2.79 -12.97 4.17
C THR A 71 2.40 -13.35 2.75
N PHE A 72 3.40 -13.49 1.88
CA PHE A 72 3.21 -13.95 0.50
C PHE A 72 3.33 -15.46 0.45
N GLN A 73 2.26 -16.14 0.04
CA GLN A 73 2.29 -17.58 -0.23
C GLN A 73 2.88 -17.87 -1.61
N GLU A 74 2.60 -16.99 -2.57
CA GLU A 74 3.11 -17.05 -3.94
C GLU A 74 3.37 -15.61 -4.42
N PHE A 75 4.49 -15.40 -5.09
CA PHE A 75 4.91 -14.09 -5.59
C PHE A 75 5.69 -14.24 -6.90
N ASP A 76 5.07 -13.82 -8.00
CA ASP A 76 5.68 -13.79 -9.32
C ASP A 76 5.31 -12.47 -10.02
N VAL A 77 6.29 -11.62 -10.25
CA VAL A 77 6.12 -10.29 -10.83
C VAL A 77 7.18 -10.08 -11.91
N LYS A 78 6.80 -9.45 -13.03
CA LYS A 78 7.74 -9.10 -14.10
C LYS A 78 8.80 -8.15 -13.56
N LYS A 79 10.07 -8.49 -13.78
CA LYS A 79 11.19 -7.58 -13.49
C LYS A 79 11.11 -6.38 -14.43
N SER A 80 11.06 -5.17 -13.90
CA SER A 80 11.24 -3.95 -14.69
C SER A 80 12.68 -3.91 -15.20
N GLN A 81 12.88 -3.80 -16.52
CA GLN A 81 14.22 -3.67 -17.11
C GLN A 81 14.84 -2.26 -16.92
N SER A 82 14.07 -1.32 -16.36
CA SER A 82 14.54 0.02 -15.98
C SER A 82 14.92 0.05 -14.50
N GLU A 83 16.20 0.27 -14.24
CA GLU A 83 16.83 0.29 -12.92
C GLU A 83 16.20 1.33 -11.97
N LYS A 84 16.04 0.93 -10.69
CA LYS A 84 15.74 1.72 -9.48
C LYS A 84 14.30 2.18 -9.22
N PHE A 85 13.45 1.22 -8.85
CA PHE A 85 12.51 1.41 -7.72
C PHE A 85 12.59 0.18 -6.80
N TYR A 86 13.58 0.20 -5.91
CA TYR A 86 13.68 -0.76 -4.82
C TYR A 86 12.60 -0.44 -3.78
N CYS A 87 11.41 -1.00 -3.91
CA CYS A 87 10.62 -1.30 -2.71
C CYS A 87 11.33 -2.46 -2.00
N ALA A 88 12.39 -2.09 -1.25
CA ALA A 88 13.14 -2.89 -0.30
C ALA A 88 13.41 -4.35 -0.73
N SER A 89 14.41 -4.53 -1.59
CA SER A 89 15.20 -5.77 -1.58
C SER A 89 15.95 -5.84 -0.25
N ASN A 90 15.29 -6.32 0.82
CA ASN A 90 15.87 -6.90 2.03
C ASN A 90 14.75 -7.48 2.90
N MET A 91 14.15 -8.57 2.45
CA MET A 91 13.52 -9.54 3.37
C MET A 91 14.29 -10.85 3.21
N LYS A 92 15.42 -10.94 3.92
CA LYS A 92 16.06 -12.22 4.20
C LYS A 92 15.32 -12.84 5.39
N TYR A 93 15.06 -14.14 5.32
CA TYR A 93 14.69 -14.96 6.47
C TYR A 93 15.83 -14.97 7.50
#